data_AF-A0A0B1SK66-F1
#
_entry.id   AF-A0A0B1SK66-F1
#
_cell.length_a   1.000
_cell.length_b   1.000
_cell.length_c   1.000
_cell.angle_alpha   90.00
_cell.angle_beta   90.00
_cell.angle_gamma   90.00
#
_symmetry.space_group_name_H-M   'P 1'
#
loop_
_entity.id
_entity.type
_entity.pdbx_description
1 polymer ?
#
loop_
_entity_poly.entity_id
_entity_poly.type
_entity_poly.pdbx_seq_one_letter_code
_entity_poly.pdbx_strand_id
1 'polypeptide(L)'
;MVHLFEWKWTDIANECESFLQHFAYGAVQISPPNEHITLTQNKDMPWWVRYQPVSYKIISRSGNEEQFRDMVDRCNKVGIRCVDINAF
;
A
#
# COMPACT_ATOMS: atom_id res chain seq x y z
N MET A 1 -7.98 -7.54 -10.31
CA MET A 1 -7.42 -6.92 -9.09
C MET A 1 -6.12 -7.63 -8.76
N VAL A 2 -5.08 -6.92 -8.33
CA VAL A 2 -3.77 -7.50 -7.97
C VAL A 2 -3.41 -7.12 -6.53
N HIS A 3 -2.76 -8.01 -5.78
CA HIS A 3 -2.29 -7.72 -4.43
C HIS A 3 -0.78 -7.43 -4.45
N LEU A 4 -0.42 -6.17 -4.22
CA LEU A 4 0.99 -5.72 -4.13
C LEU A 4 1.46 -5.76 -2.67
N PHE A 5 1.71 -6.97 -2.19
CA PHE A 5 2.01 -7.26 -0.79
C PHE A 5 3.36 -6.67 -0.36
N GLU A 6 3.37 -5.87 0.72
CA GLU A 6 4.55 -5.19 1.29
C GLU A 6 5.19 -4.10 0.39
N TRP A 7 4.54 -3.68 -0.70
CA TRP A 7 5.08 -2.63 -1.57
C TRP A 7 4.99 -1.24 -0.93
N LYS A 8 5.93 -0.36 -1.29
CA LYS A 8 5.88 1.06 -0.89
C LYS A 8 4.89 1.83 -1.76
N TRP A 9 4.32 2.90 -1.22
CA TRP A 9 3.35 3.73 -1.95
C TRP A 9 3.92 4.29 -3.25
N THR A 10 5.18 4.71 -3.24
CA THR A 10 5.87 5.22 -4.42
C THR A 10 6.03 4.18 -5.53
N ASP A 11 6.27 2.93 -5.16
CA ASP A 11 6.47 1.83 -6.11
C ASP A 11 5.13 1.44 -6.73
N ILE A 12 4.05 1.39 -5.92
CA ILE A 12 2.69 1.15 -6.41
C ILE A 12 2.25 2.26 -7.37
N ALA A 13 2.51 3.53 -7.05
CA ALA A 13 2.17 4.65 -7.91
C ALA A 13 2.85 4.53 -9.29
N ASN A 14 4.13 4.16 -9.31
CA ASN A 14 4.86 3.91 -10.55
C ASN A 14 4.32 2.70 -11.31
N GLU A 15 3.99 1.62 -10.61
CA GLU A 15 3.44 0.39 -11.21
C GLU A 15 2.06 0.62 -11.84
N CYS A 16 1.23 1.46 -11.22
CA CYS A 16 -0.05 1.91 -11.78
C CYS A 16 0.12 2.54 -13.16
N GLU A 17 1.11 3.43 -13.32
CA GLU A 17 1.39 4.18 -14.54
C GLU A 17 2.21 3.38 -15.56
N SER A 18 3.17 2.56 -15.13
CA SER A 18 4.11 1.90 -16.05
C SER A 18 3.57 0.57 -16.60
N PHE A 19 2.69 -0.10 -15.83
CA PHE A 19 2.28 -1.46 -16.13
C PHE A 19 0.77 -1.64 -16.01
N LEU A 20 0.19 -1.44 -14.83
CA LEU A 20 -1.17 -1.89 -14.53
C LEU A 20 -2.22 -1.26 -15.46
N GLN A 21 -2.06 0.03 -15.80
CA GLN A 21 -2.95 0.71 -16.74
C GLN A 21 -2.95 0.06 -18.15
N HIS A 22 -1.82 -0.49 -18.60
CA HIS A 22 -1.66 -1.05 -19.95
C HIS A 22 -2.17 -2.48 -20.06
N PHE A 23 -2.29 -3.18 -18.93
CA PHE A 23 -2.69 -4.59 -18.88
C PHE A 23 -4.11 -4.81 -18.31
N ALA A 24 -4.97 -3.79 -18.37
CA ALA A 24 -6.38 -3.86 -18.01
C ALA A 24 -6.66 -4.33 -16.57
N TYR A 25 -5.78 -3.98 -15.62
CA TYR A 25 -6.11 -4.09 -14.20
C TYR A 25 -7.12 -3.01 -13.83
N GLY A 26 -8.03 -3.31 -12.90
CA GLY A 26 -9.01 -2.32 -12.40
C GLY A 26 -8.74 -1.85 -10.96
N ALA A 27 -7.93 -2.59 -10.21
CA ALA A 27 -7.66 -2.28 -8.81
C ALA A 27 -6.38 -2.94 -8.29
N VAL A 28 -5.74 -2.24 -7.34
CA VAL A 28 -4.64 -2.73 -6.51
C VAL A 28 -5.15 -2.89 -5.09
N GLN A 29 -4.93 -4.07 -4.54
CA GLN A 29 -5.05 -4.33 -3.12
C GLN A 29 -3.72 -4.02 -2.45
N ILE A 30 -3.76 -3.19 -1.42
CA ILE A 30 -2.60 -2.74 -0.66
C ILE A 30 -2.57 -3.39 0.73
N SER A 31 -1.38 -3.48 1.30
CA SER A 31 -1.22 -3.84 2.70
C SER A 31 -1.68 -2.71 3.64
N PRO A 32 -1.97 -2.99 4.93
CA PRO A 32 -2.62 -2.04 5.83
C PRO A 32 -1.85 -0.71 5.94
N PRO A 33 -2.49 0.45 5.67
CA PRO A 33 -1.80 1.74 5.60
C PRO A 33 -1.61 2.42 6.97
N ASN A 34 -2.32 1.93 7.98
CA ASN A 34 -2.32 2.47 9.33
C ASN A 34 -1.04 2.14 10.11
N GLU A 35 -0.80 2.92 11.16
CA GLU A 35 0.29 2.70 12.12
C GLU A 35 0.15 1.33 12.78
N HIS A 36 1.27 0.62 12.82
CA HIS A 36 1.37 -0.72 13.36
C HIS A 36 2.57 -0.83 14.29
N ILE A 37 2.62 -1.91 15.06
CA ILE A 37 3.77 -2.14 15.95
C ILE A 37 5.07 -2.20 15.14
N THR A 38 6.15 -1.68 15.72
CA THR A 38 7.50 -1.82 15.18
C THR A 38 8.20 -2.89 15.97
N LEU A 39 8.50 -4.01 15.31
CA LEU A 39 9.19 -5.14 15.92
C LEU A 39 10.20 -5.71 14.92
N THR A 40 11.45 -5.81 15.35
CA THR A 40 12.55 -6.35 14.55
C THR A 40 12.95 -7.71 15.12
N GLN A 41 12.82 -8.76 14.31
CA GLN A 41 13.29 -10.12 14.60
C GLN A 41 14.34 -10.50 13.57
N ASN A 42 15.47 -11.06 14.00
CA ASN A 42 16.53 -11.53 13.10
C ASN A 42 17.00 -10.46 12.08
N LYS A 43 17.05 -9.18 12.50
CA LYS A 43 17.39 -8.01 11.67
C LYS A 43 16.39 -7.66 10.56
N ASP A 44 15.19 -8.24 10.58
CA ASP A 44 14.11 -7.89 9.66
C ASP A 44 12.81 -7.59 10.42
N MET A 45 11.90 -6.86 9.78
CA MET A 45 10.55 -6.62 10.26
C MET A 45 9.62 -7.66 9.65
N PRO A 46 9.02 -8.56 10.46
CA PRO A 46 8.10 -9.56 9.95
C PRO A 46 6.86 -8.91 9.33
N TRP A 47 6.35 -9.45 8.22
CA TRP A 47 5.18 -8.91 7.53
C TRP A 47 3.92 -8.82 8.41
N TRP A 48 3.77 -9.75 9.37
CA TRP A 48 2.58 -9.84 10.21
C TRP A 48 2.44 -8.67 11.19
N VAL A 49 3.50 -7.87 11.41
CA VAL A 49 3.42 -6.70 12.29
C VAL A 49 2.36 -5.71 11.82
N ARG A 50 2.09 -5.63 10.51
CA ARG A 50 1.09 -4.72 9.92
C ARG A 50 -0.34 -5.03 10.33
N TYR A 51 -0.60 -6.23 10.83
CA TYR A 51 -1.91 -6.66 11.33
C TYR A 51 -2.09 -6.41 12.83
N GLN A 52 -1.13 -5.75 13.47
CA GLN A 52 -1.18 -5.32 14.87
C GLN A 52 -1.26 -3.78 14.90
N PRO A 53 -2.44 -3.19 14.64
CA PRO A 53 -2.63 -1.74 14.57
C PRO A 53 -2.37 -1.06 15.91
N VAL A 54 -1.67 0.08 15.88
CA VAL A 54 -1.41 0.93 17.06
C VAL A 54 -2.30 2.17 17.04
N SER A 55 -2.49 2.76 15.86
CA SER A 55 -3.38 3.89 15.67
C SER A 55 -3.90 3.93 14.22
N TYR A 56 -4.85 4.82 13.95
CA TYR A 56 -5.38 5.07 12.60
C TYR A 56 -4.56 6.09 11.80
N LYS A 57 -3.41 6.54 12.31
CA LYS A 57 -2.52 7.43 11.56
C LYS A 57 -2.01 6.70 10.32
N ILE A 58 -1.99 7.38 9.17
CA ILE A 58 -1.47 6.82 7.92
C ILE A 58 0.05 6.97 7.90
N ILE A 59 0.72 6.09 8.63
CA ILE A 59 2.17 5.97 8.67
C ILE A 59 2.49 4.50 8.87
N SER A 60 3.13 3.88 7.87
CA SER A 60 3.43 2.44 7.90
C SER A 60 4.78 2.16 7.27
N ARG A 61 5.19 0.89 7.26
CA ARG A 61 6.38 0.42 6.51
C ARG A 61 6.39 0.87 5.04
N SER A 62 5.21 1.02 4.43
CA SER A 62 5.05 1.40 3.02
C SER A 62 5.24 2.90 2.75
N GLY A 63 5.19 3.75 3.78
CA GLY A 63 5.37 5.21 3.65
C GLY A 63 4.45 6.04 4.57
N ASN A 64 4.46 7.35 4.36
CA ASN A 64 3.66 8.33 5.09
C ASN A 64 2.33 8.69 4.37
N GLU A 65 1.52 9.54 5.00
CA GLU A 65 0.22 9.97 4.46
C GLU A 65 0.34 10.72 3.13
N GLU A 66 1.36 11.57 2.95
CA GLU A 66 1.57 12.32 1.71
C GLU A 66 1.84 11.38 0.53
N GLN A 67 2.71 10.40 0.73
CA GLN A 67 3.02 9.37 -0.26
C GLN A 67 1.82 8.48 -0.55
N PHE A 68 1.02 8.17 0.46
CA PHE A 68 -0.22 7.42 0.29
C PHE A 68 -1.23 8.18 -0.57
N ARG A 69 -1.43 9.48 -0.30
CA ARG A 69 -2.31 10.34 -1.09
C ARG A 69 -1.82 10.46 -2.54
N ASP A 70 -0.52 10.67 -2.75
CA ASP A 70 0.07 10.74 -4.09
C ASP A 70 -0.18 9.44 -4.89
N MET A 71 0.02 8.28 -4.26
CA MET A 71 -0.26 6.98 -4.86
C MET A 71 -1.73 6.85 -5.27
N VAL A 72 -2.66 7.17 -4.35
CA VAL A 72 -4.10 7.09 -4.64
C VAL A 72 -4.48 8.02 -5.79
N ASP A 73 -3.96 9.24 -5.81
CA ASP A 73 -4.27 10.22 -6.87
C ASP A 73 -3.72 9.77 -8.23
N ARG A 74 -2.48 9.28 -8.28
CA ARG A 74 -1.84 8.80 -9.51
C ARG A 74 -2.50 7.54 -10.05
N CYS A 75 -2.77 6.54 -9.20
CA CYS A 75 -3.48 5.33 -9.60
C CYS A 75 -4.91 5.64 -10.10
N ASN A 76 -5.66 6.51 -9.41
CA ASN A 76 -7.01 6.87 -9.85
C ASN A 76 -7.01 7.61 -11.20
N LYS A 77 -6.01 8.47 -11.48
CA LYS A 77 -5.89 9.16 -12.78
C LYS A 77 -5.77 8.20 -13.96
N VAL A 78 -5.15 7.05 -13.75
CA VAL A 78 -5.00 5.99 -14.77
C VAL A 78 -6.08 4.91 -14.68
N GLY A 79 -7.13 5.14 -13.89
CA GLY A 79 -8.29 4.23 -13.78
C GLY A 79 -8.10 3.02 -12.85
N ILE A 80 -7.04 3.01 -12.03
CA ILE A 80 -6.75 1.94 -11.07
C ILE A 80 -7.23 2.34 -9.67
N ARG A 81 -8.11 1.53 -9.07
CA ARG A 81 -8.61 1.77 -7.70
C ARG A 81 -7.69 1.18 -6.64
N CYS A 82 -7.48 1.87 -5.52
CA CYS A 82 -6.73 1.35 -4.37
C CYS A 82 -7.71 0.81 -3.30
N VAL A 83 -7.48 -0.41 -2.83
CA VAL A 83 -8.31 -1.09 -1.82
C VAL A 83 -7.41 -1.65 -0.71
N ASP A 84 -7.70 -1.31 0.55
CA ASP A 84 -7.02 -1.90 1.70
C ASP A 84 -7.49 -3.34 1.94
N ILE A 85 -6.56 -4.26 2.23
CA ILE A 85 -6.85 -5.65 2.60
C ILE A 85 -7.78 -5.78 3.81
N ASN A 86 -7.84 -4.77 4.70
CA ASN A 86 -8.71 -4.75 5.87
C ASN A 86 -10.03 -3.98 5.66
N ALA A 87 -10.27 -3.42 4.47
CA ALA A 87 -11.55 -2.81 4.15
C ALA A 87 -12.56 -3.92 3.77
N PHE A 88 -13.37 -4.34 4.76
CA PHE A 88 -14.52 -5.23 4.56
C PHE A 88 -15.70 -4.50 3.93
#